data_AF-A0A950PNK6-F1
#
_entry.id   AF-A0A950PNK6-F1
#
_cell.length_a   1.000
_cell.length_b   1.000
_cell.length_c   1.000
_cell.angle_alpha   90.00
_cell.angle_beta   90.00
_cell.angle_gamma   90.00
#
_symmetry.space_group_name_H-M   'P 1'
#
loop_
_entity.id
_entity.type
_entity.pdbx_description
1 polymer ?
#
loop_
_entity_poly.entity_id
_entity_poly.type
_entity_poly.pdbx_seq_one_letter_code
_entity_poly.pdbx_strand_id
1 'polypeptide(L)'
;MISLADLLGGEVAAAQWTNARVHRLVIWDRIDPNVALDLVEHAIAEHDPAILAEPGQVWTRRAEADPELPAALYLTHWLDREHLVAEDRGPTGTGVIPLVALFSYELDCWKRS
;
A
#
# COMPACT_ATOMS: atom_id res chain seq x y z
N MET A 1 16.70 -3.97 5.70
CA MET A 1 15.45 -3.35 5.25
C MET A 1 15.62 -3.00 3.79
N ILE A 2 14.67 -3.39 2.95
CA ILE A 2 14.65 -3.01 1.54
C ILE A 2 14.13 -1.57 1.49
N SER A 3 14.81 -0.66 0.79
CA SER A 3 14.36 0.72 0.69
C SER A 3 13.21 0.85 -0.32
N LEU A 4 12.40 1.91 -0.21
CA LEU A 4 11.37 2.22 -1.21
C LEU A 4 11.96 2.37 -2.62
N ALA A 5 13.17 2.93 -2.74
CA ALA A 5 13.90 3.03 -4.00
C ALA A 5 14.27 1.65 -4.57
N ASP A 6 14.68 0.70 -3.73
CA ASP A 6 14.95 -0.68 -4.15
C ASP A 6 13.68 -1.38 -4.69
N LEU A 7 12.53 -1.13 -4.05
CA LEU A 7 11.24 -1.71 -4.45
C LEU A 7 10.73 -1.11 -5.77
N LEU A 8 10.89 0.20 -5.96
CA LEU A 8 10.37 0.93 -7.11
C LEU A 8 11.36 1.05 -8.28
N GLY A 9 12.57 0.51 -8.13
CA GLY A 9 13.57 0.48 -9.19
C GLY A 9 14.35 1.78 -9.36
N GLY A 10 14.42 2.62 -8.31
CA GLY A 10 15.30 3.78 -8.23
C GLY A 10 14.69 4.99 -7.50
N GLU A 11 15.55 5.95 -7.16
CA GLU A 11 15.22 7.17 -6.42
C GLU A 11 14.16 8.05 -7.10
N VAL A 12 14.18 8.13 -8.44
CA VAL A 12 13.21 8.93 -9.20
C VAL A 12 11.80 8.35 -9.06
N ALA A 13 11.68 7.02 -9.14
CA ALA A 13 10.40 6.34 -8.99
C ALA A 13 9.88 6.45 -7.55
N ALA A 14 10.78 6.33 -6.56
CA ALA A 14 10.45 6.56 -5.15
C ALA A 14 9.95 7.99 -4.89
N ALA A 15 10.64 9.00 -5.38
CA ALA A 15 10.22 10.39 -5.23
C ALA A 15 8.87 10.68 -5.91
N GLN A 16 8.62 10.12 -7.10
CA GLN A 16 7.33 10.25 -7.79
C GLN A 16 6.20 9.60 -6.98
N TRP A 17 6.44 8.42 -6.43
CA TRP A 17 5.48 7.72 -5.59
C TRP A 17 5.17 8.51 -4.31
N THR A 18 6.20 9.01 -3.61
CA THR A 18 6.03 9.85 -2.41
C THR A 18 5.23 11.10 -2.71
N ASN A 19 5.54 11.81 -3.80
CA ASN A 19 4.80 13.01 -4.20
C ASN A 19 3.33 12.72 -4.52
N ALA A 20 3.05 11.61 -5.19
CA ALA A 20 1.66 11.20 -5.47
C ALA A 20 0.89 10.92 -4.16
N ARG A 21 1.55 10.36 -3.16
CA ARG A 21 0.97 10.10 -1.83
C ARG A 21 0.68 11.36 -1.04
N VAL A 22 1.66 12.25 -0.95
CA VAL A 22 1.49 13.56 -0.32
C VAL A 22 0.34 14.31 -0.97
N HIS A 23 0.31 14.36 -2.31
CA HIS A 23 -0.75 15.03 -3.05
C HIS A 23 -2.13 14.45 -2.71
N ARG A 24 -2.25 13.12 -2.58
CA ARG A 24 -3.52 12.50 -2.20
C ARG A 24 -3.98 12.90 -0.81
N LEU A 25 -3.11 12.86 0.20
CA LEU A 25 -3.44 13.29 1.57
C LEU A 25 -3.90 14.76 1.62
N VAL A 26 -3.25 15.62 0.83
CA VAL A 26 -3.63 17.03 0.71
C VAL A 26 -5.03 17.18 0.08
N ILE A 27 -5.32 16.47 -1.00
CA ILE A 27 -6.60 16.60 -1.71
C ILE A 27 -7.75 15.94 -0.94
N TRP A 28 -7.54 14.73 -0.43
CA TRP A 28 -8.59 13.93 0.19
C TRP A 28 -8.81 14.35 1.64
N ASP A 29 -7.73 14.46 2.41
CA ASP A 29 -7.79 14.62 3.86
C ASP A 29 -7.50 16.06 4.31
N ARG A 30 -7.23 16.96 3.36
CA ARG A 30 -6.99 18.40 3.61
C ARG A 30 -5.83 18.64 4.58
N ILE A 31 -4.86 17.74 4.58
CA ILE A 31 -3.64 17.84 5.38
C ILE A 31 -2.71 18.87 4.74
N ASP A 32 -1.97 19.62 5.57
CA ASP A 32 -0.91 20.52 5.10
C ASP A 32 0.17 19.73 4.33
N PRO A 33 0.70 20.23 3.20
CA PRO A 33 1.68 19.50 2.40
C PRO A 33 2.94 19.03 3.16
N ASN A 34 3.45 19.82 4.11
CA ASN A 34 4.63 19.43 4.87
C ASN A 34 4.28 18.33 5.87
N VAL A 35 3.13 18.46 6.55
CA VAL A 35 2.62 17.41 7.45
C VAL A 35 2.34 16.12 6.69
N ALA A 36 1.79 16.21 5.49
CA ALA A 36 1.55 15.05 4.63
C ALA A 36 2.86 14.38 4.18
N LEU A 37 3.91 15.15 3.89
CA LEU A 37 5.24 14.61 3.60
C LEU A 37 5.82 13.88 4.82
N ASP A 38 5.83 14.52 5.99
CA ASP A 38 6.32 13.91 7.23
C ASP A 38 5.59 12.60 7.56
N LEU A 39 4.26 12.58 7.38
CA LEU A 39 3.45 11.37 7.57
C LEU A 39 3.83 10.25 6.59
N VAL A 40 4.04 10.58 5.31
CA VAL A 40 4.43 9.58 4.30
C VAL A 40 5.83 9.04 4.58
N GLU A 41 6.78 9.91 4.92
CA GLU A 41 8.15 9.48 5.26
C GLU A 41 8.19 8.60 6.50
N HIS A 42 7.43 8.97 7.54
CA HIS A 42 7.31 8.16 8.75
C HIS A 42 6.64 6.80 8.45
N ALA A 43 5.56 6.80 7.66
CA ALA A 43 4.89 5.58 7.24
C ALA A 43 5.78 4.65 6.42
N ILE A 44 6.64 5.19 5.55
CA ILE A 44 7.64 4.39 4.82
C ILE A 44 8.61 3.73 5.80
N ALA A 45 9.11 4.47 6.81
CA ALA A 45 10.02 3.93 7.81
C ALA A 45 9.38 2.82 8.66
N GLU A 46 8.13 3.02 9.09
CA GLU A 46 7.38 2.08 9.93
C GLU A 46 6.69 0.96 9.13
N HIS A 47 6.81 0.98 7.79
CA HIS A 47 6.09 0.06 6.89
C HIS A 47 4.57 0.09 7.12
N ASP A 48 3.99 1.28 7.36
CA ASP A 48 2.57 1.47 7.64
C ASP A 48 1.71 1.10 6.42
N PRO A 49 0.92 0.01 6.50
CA PRO A 49 0.15 -0.46 5.36
C PRO A 49 -0.93 0.51 4.88
N ALA A 50 -1.51 1.32 5.77
CA ALA A 50 -2.59 2.23 5.42
C ALA A 50 -2.13 3.34 4.45
N ILE A 51 -0.89 3.80 4.62
CA ILE A 51 -0.30 4.84 3.77
C ILE A 51 0.41 4.24 2.56
N LEU A 52 1.06 3.08 2.73
CA LEU A 52 1.82 2.43 1.68
C LEU A 52 0.94 1.78 0.60
N ALA A 53 -0.27 1.33 0.93
CA ALA A 53 -1.15 0.65 -0.03
C ALA A 53 -1.38 1.46 -1.30
N GLU A 54 -1.20 0.89 -2.49
CA GLU A 54 -1.52 1.44 -3.83
C GLU A 54 -1.91 0.32 -4.80
N PRO A 55 -2.81 0.57 -5.76
CA PRO A 55 -2.96 -0.22 -6.96
C PRO A 55 -1.62 -0.60 -7.62
N GLY A 56 -1.57 -1.84 -8.12
CA GLY A 56 -0.36 -2.41 -8.71
C GLY A 56 0.54 -3.12 -7.70
N GLN A 57 0.30 -3.01 -6.39
CA GLN A 57 1.09 -3.70 -5.37
C GLN A 57 0.61 -5.12 -5.10
N VAL A 58 1.55 -5.97 -4.72
CA VAL A 58 1.32 -7.30 -4.14
C VAL A 58 1.71 -7.27 -2.67
N TRP A 59 0.80 -7.73 -1.83
CA TRP A 59 0.94 -7.82 -0.39
C TRP A 59 0.88 -9.27 0.04
N THR A 60 1.84 -9.74 0.83
CA THR A 60 1.91 -11.11 1.34
C THR A 60 1.46 -11.16 2.78
N ARG A 61 0.71 -12.21 3.14
CA ARG A 61 0.22 -12.38 4.51
C ARG A 61 1.39 -12.61 5.45
N ARG A 62 1.43 -11.87 6.56
CA ARG A 62 2.44 -12.05 7.60
C ARG A 62 2.31 -13.42 8.26
N ALA A 63 3.39 -13.94 8.83
CA ALA A 63 3.41 -15.28 9.42
C ALA A 63 2.49 -15.39 10.66
N GLU A 64 2.34 -14.30 11.40
CA GLU A 64 1.53 -14.19 12.62
C GLU A 64 0.06 -13.86 12.37
N ALA A 65 -0.33 -13.58 11.12
CA ALA A 65 -1.71 -13.27 10.76
C ALA A 65 -2.59 -14.54 10.69
N ASP A 66 -3.90 -14.33 10.70
CA ASP A 66 -4.89 -15.40 10.62
C ASP A 66 -4.66 -16.30 9.38
N PRO A 67 -4.45 -17.62 9.55
CA PRO A 67 -4.20 -18.54 8.45
C PRO A 67 -5.38 -18.72 7.49
N GLU A 68 -6.59 -18.29 7.84
CA GLU A 68 -7.76 -18.32 6.96
C GLU A 68 -7.77 -17.17 5.94
N LEU A 69 -7.00 -16.11 6.17
CA LEU A 69 -6.87 -15.00 5.23
C LEU A 69 -6.11 -15.43 3.96
N PRO A 70 -6.37 -14.81 2.80
CA PRO A 70 -5.59 -15.04 1.59
C PRO A 70 -4.08 -14.93 1.81
N ALA A 71 -3.30 -15.80 1.17
CA ALA A 71 -1.84 -15.78 1.31
C ALA A 71 -1.21 -14.55 0.64
N ALA A 72 -1.85 -14.02 -0.40
CA ALA A 72 -1.40 -12.82 -1.10
C ALA A 72 -2.58 -12.05 -1.68
N LEU A 73 -2.44 -10.72 -1.71
CA LEU A 73 -3.39 -9.78 -2.26
C LEU A 73 -2.71 -8.94 -3.34
N TYR A 74 -3.33 -8.81 -4.51
CA TYR A 74 -2.93 -7.86 -5.53
C TYR A 74 -3.92 -6.70 -5.55
N LEU A 75 -3.45 -5.50 -5.17
CA LEU A 75 -4.28 -4.30 -5.13
C LEU A 75 -4.54 -3.81 -6.55
N THR A 76 -5.80 -3.59 -6.91
CA THR A 76 -6.20 -3.25 -8.29
C THR A 76 -6.64 -1.80 -8.43
N HIS A 77 -7.49 -1.31 -7.54
CA HIS A 77 -7.99 0.07 -7.54
C HIS A 77 -8.57 0.45 -6.17
N TRP A 78 -8.70 1.75 -5.94
CA TRP A 78 -9.42 2.31 -4.79
C TRP A 78 -10.92 2.27 -5.04
N LEU A 79 -11.69 1.77 -4.08
CA LEU A 79 -13.15 1.92 -4.09
C LEU A 79 -13.53 3.27 -3.45
N ASP A 80 -12.92 3.57 -2.31
CA ASP A 80 -13.08 4.84 -1.61
C ASP A 80 -11.80 5.14 -0.78
N ARG A 81 -11.91 5.96 0.27
CA ARG A 81 -10.78 6.38 1.10
C ARG A 81 -10.26 5.28 2.02
N GLU A 82 -11.14 4.38 2.44
CA GLU A 82 -10.86 3.35 3.43
C GLU A 82 -10.89 1.95 2.82
N HIS A 83 -11.30 1.81 1.55
CA HIS A 83 -11.46 0.52 0.89
C HIS A 83 -10.71 0.43 -0.44
N LEU A 84 -10.07 -0.73 -0.64
CA LEU A 84 -9.39 -1.14 -1.85
C LEU A 84 -10.09 -2.35 -2.45
N VAL A 85 -9.94 -2.52 -3.75
CA VAL A 85 -10.28 -3.77 -4.43
C VAL A 85 -9.02 -4.57 -4.67
N ALA A 86 -8.98 -5.81 -4.20
CA ALA A 86 -7.84 -6.70 -4.33
C ALA A 86 -8.24 -8.02 -5.01
N GLU A 87 -7.33 -8.56 -5.80
CA GLU A 87 -7.40 -9.96 -6.25
C GLU A 87 -6.63 -10.82 -5.24
N ASP A 88 -7.30 -11.80 -4.63
CA ASP A 88 -6.59 -12.91 -4.03
C ASP A 88 -6.33 -13.95 -5.13
N ARG A 89 -5.12 -14.51 -5.21
CA ARG A 89 -4.85 -15.62 -6.15
C ARG A 89 -5.57 -16.93 -5.75
N GLY A 90 -6.59 -16.84 -4.91
CA GLY A 90 -7.39 -17.94 -4.39
C GLY A 90 -8.68 -18.17 -5.19
N PRO A 91 -9.58 -19.02 -4.69
CA PRO A 91 -10.85 -19.34 -5.35
C PRO A 91 -11.90 -18.22 -5.28
N THR A 92 -11.69 -17.21 -4.44
CA THR A 92 -12.62 -16.10 -4.18
C THR A 92 -12.52 -14.99 -5.23
N GLY A 93 -11.37 -14.81 -5.88
CA GLY A 93 -11.19 -13.87 -6.99
C GLY A 93 -10.97 -12.44 -6.52
N THR A 94 -11.75 -11.50 -7.06
CA THR A 94 -11.66 -10.06 -6.74
C THR A 94 -12.61 -9.68 -5.60
N GLY A 95 -12.11 -9.04 -4.55
CA GLY A 95 -12.89 -8.62 -3.38
C GLY A 95 -12.54 -7.21 -2.89
N VAL A 96 -13.50 -6.58 -2.20
CA VAL A 96 -13.28 -5.31 -1.50
C VAL A 96 -12.67 -5.61 -0.13
N ILE A 97 -11.55 -4.96 0.18
CA ILE A 97 -10.87 -5.06 1.47
C ILE A 97 -10.81 -3.68 2.14
N PRO A 98 -11.04 -3.58 3.45
CA PRO A 98 -10.76 -2.36 4.18
C PRO A 98 -9.24 -2.18 4.37
N LEU A 99 -8.76 -0.94 4.39
CA LEU A 99 -7.33 -0.63 4.55
C LEU A 99 -6.74 -1.23 5.81
N VAL A 100 -7.51 -1.25 6.90
CA VAL A 100 -7.09 -1.83 8.18
C VAL A 100 -6.77 -3.34 8.07
N ALA A 101 -7.32 -4.04 7.07
CA ALA A 101 -6.99 -5.45 6.86
C ALA A 101 -5.53 -5.63 6.39
N LEU A 102 -4.92 -4.62 5.76
CA LEU A 102 -3.52 -4.69 5.30
C LEU A 102 -2.50 -4.73 6.44
N PHE A 103 -2.88 -4.44 7.69
CA PHE A 103 -2.02 -4.68 8.86
C PHE A 103 -1.69 -6.16 9.08
N SER A 104 -2.48 -7.08 8.51
CA SER A 104 -2.16 -8.52 8.50
C SER A 104 -1.20 -8.93 7.38
N TYR A 105 -0.78 -7.97 6.56
CA TYR A 105 0.06 -8.19 5.38
C TYR A 105 1.32 -7.33 5.44
N GLU A 106 2.30 -7.70 4.62
CA GLU A 106 3.48 -6.91 4.34
C GLU A 106 3.60 -6.68 2.85
N LEU A 107 4.16 -5.54 2.48
CA LEU A 107 4.37 -5.19 1.09
C LEU A 107 5.52 -6.05 0.53
N ASP A 108 5.21 -6.88 -0.46
CA ASP A 108 6.18 -7.77 -1.10
C ASP A 108 6.81 -7.07 -2.31
N CYS A 109 5.99 -6.70 -3.29
CA CYS A 109 6.49 -6.07 -4.51
C CYS A 109 5.42 -5.24 -5.23
N TRP A 110 5.85 -4.45 -6.21
CA TRP A 110 4.96 -3.92 -7.23
C TRP A 110 4.93 -4.89 -8.40
N LYS A 111 3.74 -5.21 -8.88
CA LYS A 111 3.57 -5.98 -10.11
C LYS A 111 4.10 -5.12 -11.26
N ARG A 112 5.30 -5.41 -11.74
CA ARG A 112 5.83 -4.84 -12.98
C ARG A 112 4.90 -5.30 -14.11
N SER A 113 4.11 -4.36 -14.63
CA SER A 113 3.37 -4.50 -15.89
C SER A 113 4.33 -4.60 -17.06
#